data_AF-A0A9E2JEB0-F1
#
_entry.id   AF-A0A9E2JEB0-F1
#
_cell.length_a   1.000
_cell.length_b   1.000
_cell.length_c   1.000
_cell.angle_alpha   90.00
_cell.angle_beta   90.00
_cell.angle_gamma   90.00
#
_symmetry.space_group_name_H-M   'P 1'
#
loop_
_entity.id
_entity.type
_entity.pdbx_description
1 polymer ?
#
loop_
_entity_poly.entity_id
_entity_poly.type
_entity_poly.pdbx_seq_one_letter_code
_entity_poly.pdbx_strand_id
1 'polypeptide(L)'
;MLDVKTPFDDLESRCPRLGGEVTFDYCRKLAGGLPCGRSLICWELLFPVQLYMARILTEEEWREAFDQPGPGRLERILEAAARAETEASSSPA
;
A
#
# COMPACT_ATOMS: atom_id res chain seq x y z
N MET A 1 10.54 -7.95 -1.71
CA MET A 1 11.65 -8.18 -0.74
C MET A 1 11.84 -6.91 0.11
N LEU A 2 10.95 -6.63 1.08
CA LEU A 2 10.92 -5.35 1.84
C LEU A 2 11.18 -5.50 3.34
N ASP A 3 11.78 -6.61 3.78
CA ASP A 3 11.96 -6.93 5.20
C ASP A 3 13.23 -6.30 5.83
N VAL A 4 14.10 -5.70 5.01
CA VAL A 4 15.32 -5.05 5.51
C VAL A 4 14.97 -3.70 6.15
N LYS A 5 15.31 -3.52 7.43
CA LYS A 5 15.14 -2.24 8.13
C LYS A 5 16.03 -1.17 7.50
N THR A 6 15.47 -0.01 7.23
CA THR A 6 16.13 1.15 6.59
C THR A 6 16.16 2.35 7.53
N PRO A 7 17.11 3.27 7.36
CA PRO A 7 17.21 4.46 8.21
C PRO A 7 15.99 5.40 8.10
N PHE A 8 15.16 5.24 7.06
CA PHE A 8 13.95 6.04 6.87
C PHE A 8 12.74 5.45 7.60
N ASP A 9 12.82 4.20 8.07
CA ASP A 9 11.67 3.48 8.63
C ASP A 9 11.12 4.10 9.91
N ASP A 10 12.02 4.69 10.71
CA ASP A 10 11.69 5.34 11.97
C ASP A 10 11.20 6.79 11.76
N LEU A 11 11.17 7.29 10.51
CA LEU A 11 10.57 8.59 10.22
C LEU A 11 9.04 8.50 10.36
N GLU A 12 8.46 9.56 10.89
CA GLU A 12 7.03 9.68 11.13
C GLU A 12 6.43 10.79 10.27
N SER A 13 5.26 10.53 9.71
CA SER A 13 4.48 11.54 8.98
C SER A 13 2.99 11.37 9.26
N ARG A 14 2.24 12.47 9.14
CA ARG A 14 0.79 12.44 9.32
C ARG A 14 0.11 11.79 8.12
N CYS A 15 -0.58 10.68 8.33
CA CYS A 15 -1.33 9.98 7.30
C CYS A 15 -2.66 10.67 7.01
N PRO A 16 -2.91 11.18 5.79
CA PRO A 16 -4.18 11.82 5.44
C PRO A 16 -5.35 10.83 5.38
N ARG A 17 -5.09 9.52 5.29
CA ARG A 17 -6.13 8.48 5.25
C ARG A 17 -6.60 8.05 6.64
N LEU A 18 -5.67 8.01 7.61
CA LEU A 18 -5.93 7.54 8.97
C LEU A 18 -6.13 8.69 9.97
N GLY A 19 -5.66 9.89 9.64
CA GLY A 19 -5.78 11.08 10.49
C GLY A 19 -4.75 11.19 11.60
N GLY A 20 -3.85 10.20 11.77
CA GLY A 20 -2.79 10.17 12.78
C GLY A 20 -1.39 10.05 12.20
N GLU A 21 -0.39 10.03 13.08
CA GLU A 21 1.02 9.81 12.73
C GLU A 21 1.28 8.34 12.44
N VAL A 22 2.06 8.07 11.39
CA VAL A 22 2.48 6.73 10.99
C VAL A 22 3.95 6.75 10.62
N THR A 23 4.61 5.62 10.81
CA THR A 23 6.00 5.43 10.38
C THR A 23 6.08 5.13 8.88
N PHE A 24 7.26 5.34 8.31
CA PHE A 24 7.52 4.94 6.93
C PHE A 24 7.47 3.41 6.76
N ASP A 25 7.90 2.64 7.78
CA ASP A 25 7.76 1.18 7.80
C ASP A 25 6.32 0.72 7.59
N TYR A 26 5.36 1.36 8.28
CA TYR A 26 3.94 1.07 8.12
C TYR A 26 3.49 1.31 6.68
N CYS A 27 3.89 2.45 6.11
CA CYS A 27 3.51 2.82 4.76
C CYS A 27 4.10 1.87 3.70
N ARG A 28 5.30 1.33 3.93
CA ARG A 28 5.99 0.39 3.04
C ARG A 28 5.36 -1.00 2.97
N LYS A 29 4.67 -1.44 4.02
CA LYS A 29 4.14 -2.81 4.15
C LYS A 29 2.61 -2.90 4.03
N LEU A 30 1.95 -1.79 3.70
CA LEU A 30 0.51 -1.64 3.83
C LEU A 30 -0.31 -2.59 2.95
N ALA A 31 0.14 -2.89 1.74
CA ALA A 31 -0.62 -3.67 0.75
C ALA A 31 0.02 -5.05 0.53
N GLY A 32 -0.03 -5.92 1.54
CA GLY A 32 0.50 -7.28 1.40
C GLY A 32 2.01 -7.34 1.16
N GLY A 33 2.75 -6.34 1.66
CA GLY A 33 4.18 -6.19 1.39
C GLY A 33 4.54 -5.17 0.31
N LEU A 34 3.57 -4.41 -0.21
CA LEU A 34 3.80 -3.25 -1.08
C LEU A 34 3.55 -1.91 -0.39
N PRO A 35 4.25 -0.85 -0.84
CA PRO A 35 4.06 0.48 -0.30
C PRO A 35 2.68 1.04 -0.65
N CYS A 36 2.17 1.90 0.23
CA CYS A 36 0.98 2.68 -0.02
C CYS A 36 1.16 3.54 -1.28
N GLY A 37 0.21 3.55 -2.21
CA GLY A 37 0.30 4.34 -3.45
C GLY A 37 0.41 5.86 -3.24
N ARG A 38 0.13 6.38 -2.03
CA ARG A 38 0.36 7.80 -1.67
C ARG A 38 1.70 8.06 -1.01
N SER A 39 2.51 7.03 -0.75
CA SER A 39 3.78 7.15 -0.04
C SER A 39 4.75 8.10 -0.75
N LEU A 40 4.78 8.09 -2.09
CA LEU A 40 5.59 9.04 -2.87
C LEU A 40 5.28 10.49 -2.48
N ILE A 41 4.01 10.85 -2.41
CA ILE A 41 3.60 12.24 -2.10
C ILE A 41 3.78 12.54 -0.60
N CYS A 42 3.43 11.60 0.27
CA CYS A 42 3.47 11.82 1.73
C CYS A 42 4.89 11.98 2.26
N TRP A 43 5.88 11.34 1.64
CA TRP A 43 7.24 11.27 2.16
C TRP A 43 8.26 12.12 1.37
N GLU A 44 7.92 12.65 0.19
CA GLU A 44 8.83 13.47 -0.65
C GLU A 44 9.39 14.70 0.09
N LEU A 45 8.60 15.27 1.01
CA LEU A 45 9.04 16.42 1.81
C LEU A 45 10.06 16.06 2.90
N LEU A 46 10.13 14.79 3.31
CA LEU A 46 11.03 14.31 4.35
C LEU A 46 12.33 13.78 3.77
N PHE A 47 12.27 13.09 2.63
CA PHE A 47 13.42 12.54 1.93
C PHE A 47 13.04 12.23 0.47
N PRO A 48 14.01 12.02 -0.45
CA PRO A 48 13.73 11.69 -1.85
C PRO A 48 13.19 10.24 -1.97
N VAL A 49 11.94 10.05 -1.54
CA VAL A 49 11.28 8.76 -1.43
C VAL A 49 11.11 8.11 -2.80
N GLN A 50 10.88 8.89 -3.86
CA GLN A 50 10.77 8.39 -5.21
C GLN A 50 12.04 7.68 -5.67
N LEU A 51 13.20 8.31 -5.48
CA LEU A 51 14.50 7.73 -5.82
C LEU A 51 14.82 6.51 -4.95
N TYR A 52 14.44 6.56 -3.67
CA TYR A 52 14.61 5.44 -2.76
C TYR A 52 13.77 4.23 -3.21
N MET A 53 12.48 4.42 -3.48
CA MET A 53 11.58 3.34 -3.91
C MET A 53 11.97 2.76 -5.27
N ALA A 54 12.42 3.59 -6.21
CA ALA A 54 12.88 3.14 -7.52
C ALA A 54 14.14 2.25 -7.46
N ARG A 55 14.89 2.29 -6.35
CA ARG A 55 16.07 1.44 -6.13
C ARG A 55 15.75 0.11 -5.45
N ILE A 56 14.68 0.05 -4.67
CA ILE A 56 14.37 -1.12 -3.83
C ILE A 56 13.23 -1.98 -4.41
N LEU A 57 12.37 -1.40 -5.24
CA LEU A 57 11.26 -2.10 -5.88
C LEU A 57 11.68 -2.60 -7.26
N THR A 58 11.14 -3.76 -7.66
CA THR A 58 11.19 -4.17 -9.06
C THR A 58 10.23 -3.31 -9.91
N GLU A 59 10.37 -3.38 -11.23
CA GLU A 59 9.47 -2.65 -12.13
C GLU A 59 8.01 -3.12 -11.98
N GLU A 60 7.79 -4.41 -11.70
CA GLU A 60 6.47 -4.97 -11.45
C GLU A 60 5.89 -4.45 -10.12
N GLU A 61 6.67 -4.48 -9.03
CA GLU A 61 6.26 -3.96 -7.73
C GLU A 61 5.96 -2.45 -7.80
N TRP A 62 6.79 -1.70 -8.54
CA TRP A 62 6.56 -0.27 -8.78
C TRP A 62 5.25 -0.04 -9.53
N ARG A 63 5.03 -0.78 -10.61
CA ARG A 63 3.84 -0.65 -11.44
C ARG A 63 2.58 -1.00 -10.64
N GLU A 64 2.63 -2.06 -9.84
CA GLU A 64 1.52 -2.46 -8.97
C GLU A 64 1.22 -1.44 -7.87
N ALA A 65 2.26 -0.82 -7.29
CA ALA A 65 2.10 0.15 -6.20
C ALA A 65 1.71 1.56 -6.66
N PHE A 66 2.20 2.02 -7.83
CA PHE A 66 2.11 3.42 -8.25
C PHE A 66 1.45 3.67 -9.60
N ASP A 67 1.59 2.78 -10.58
CA ASP A 67 1.07 3.00 -11.94
C ASP A 67 -0.32 2.41 -12.18
N GLN A 68 -0.68 1.35 -11.45
CA GLN A 68 -2.02 0.79 -11.52
C GLN A 68 -3.02 1.79 -10.92
N PRO A 69 -4.05 2.23 -11.67
CA PRO A 69 -5.21 2.83 -11.03
C PRO A 69 -5.83 1.73 -10.18
N GLY A 70 -5.51 1.71 -8.89
CA GLY A 70 -6.01 0.70 -7.98
C GLY A 70 -7.54 0.58 -8.11
N PRO A 71 -8.12 -0.61 -7.90
CA PRO A 71 -9.53 -0.85 -8.14
C PRO A 71 -10.33 0.25 -7.44
N GLY A 72 -11.14 0.94 -8.24
CA GLY A 72 -11.95 2.05 -7.75
C GLY A 72 -12.74 1.61 -6.52
N ARG A 73 -13.14 2.56 -5.67
CA ARG A 73 -13.94 2.24 -4.46
C ARG A 73 -15.13 1.31 -4.78
N LEU A 74 -15.75 1.48 -5.95
CA LEU A 74 -16.83 0.63 -6.44
C LEU A 74 -16.38 -0.81 -6.74
N GLU A 75 -15.26 -0.99 -7.42
CA GLU A 75 -14.71 -2.31 -7.76
C GLU A 75 -14.35 -3.12 -6.52
N ARG A 76 -13.79 -2.46 -5.49
CA ARG A 76 -13.52 -3.10 -4.19
C ARG A 76 -14.80 -3.53 -3.46
N ILE A 77 -15.88 -2.77 -3.60
CA ILE A 77 -17.19 -3.12 -3.01
C ILE A 77 -17.78 -4.32 -3.76
N LEU A 78 -17.70 -4.31 -5.09
CA LEU A 78 -18.21 -5.40 -5.93
C LEU A 78 -17.43 -6.70 -5.68
N GLU A 79 -16.11 -6.65 -5.53
CA GLU A 79 -15.31 -7.83 -5.19
C GLU A 79 -15.67 -8.38 -3.79
N ALA A 80 -15.84 -7.49 -2.80
CA ALA A 80 -16.25 -7.91 -1.46
C ALA A 80 -17.65 -8.56 -1.46
N ALA A 81 -18.57 -8.04 -2.27
CA ALA A 81 -19.90 -8.63 -2.45
C ALA A 81 -19.81 -10.01 -3.13
N ALA A 82 -19.04 -10.14 -4.21
CA ALA A 82 -18.88 -11.41 -4.93
C ALA A 82 -18.26 -12.51 -4.06
N ARG A 83 -17.29 -12.18 -3.20
CA ARG A 83 -16.71 -13.10 -2.21
C ARG A 83 -17.77 -13.60 -1.21
N ALA A 84 -18.61 -12.70 -0.71
CA ALA A 84 -19.69 -13.06 0.22
C ALA A 84 -20.77 -13.96 -0.42
N GLU A 85 -21.09 -13.76 -1.70
CA GLU A 85 -22.02 -14.64 -2.44
C GLU A 85 -21.43 -16.05 -2.66
N THR A 86 -20.12 -16.13 -2.88
CA THR A 86 -19.41 -17.42 -3.07
C THR A 86 -19.35 -18.24 -1.77
N GLU A 87 -19.18 -17.58 -0.62
CA GLU A 87 -19.25 -18.23 0.70
C GLU A 87 -20.69 -18.64 1.06
N ALA A 88 -21.70 -17.84 0.72
CA ALA A 88 -23.11 -18.18 0.94
C ALA A 88 -23.58 -19.40 0.13
N SER A 89 -22.98 -19.65 -1.04
CA SER A 89 -23.29 -20.83 -1.86
C SER A 89 -22.51 -22.09 -1.45
N SER A 90 -21.56 -22.00 -0.51
CA SER A 90 -20.66 -23.11 -0.13
C SER A 90 -20.90 -23.64 1.29
N SER A 91 -21.99 -23.28 1.95
CA SER A 91 -22.43 -23.95 3.18
C SER A 91 -23.43 -25.07 2.85
N PRO A 92 -23.05 -26.36 2.89
CA PRO A 92 -24.02 -27.43 3.05
C PRO A 92 -24.39 -27.58 4.53
N ALA A 93 -25.69 -27.67 4.77
CA ALA A 93 -26.40 -28.03 6.01
C ALA A 93 -26.63 -26.93 7.05
#